data_AF-A0A959Z453-F1
#
_entry.id   AF-A0A959Z453-F1
#
_cell.length_a   1.000
_cell.length_b   1.000
_cell.length_c   1.000
_cell.angle_alpha   90.00
_cell.angle_beta   90.00
_cell.angle_gamma   90.00
#
_symmetry.space_group_name_H-M   'P 1'
#
loop_
_entity.id
_entity.type
_entity.pdbx_description
1 polymer ?
#
loop_
_entity_poly.entity_id
_entity_poly.type
_entity_poly.pdbx_seq_one_letter_code
_entity_poly.pdbx_strand_id
1 'polypeptide(L)'
;TGSDGIFLQGLLVRLPDDGLVRLDAFVDARARGHLSAFDSLVVRIFTSVVAGPGRMVREEHEERLALCEGTLVTVLLPPDHVVTTERRKDLQVHLVDRLMPLLSTSRPQVILSCGPAPTPLSRELDLGTGTRSSRPGTFLGQEVIWDHYRDPDGGLQLLEFMTGPAQDRIHVALLGTTDQDMEDLLRIASSIEAVSP
;
A
#
# COMPACT_ATOMS: atom_id res chain seq x y z
N THR A 1 20.00 9.64 -8.36
CA THR A 1 19.57 10.53 -9.46
C THR A 1 18.22 10.01 -9.94
N GLY A 2 17.15 10.74 -9.64
CA GLY A 2 15.81 10.35 -10.11
C GLY A 2 15.75 10.48 -11.63
N SER A 3 15.40 9.41 -12.33
CA SER A 3 15.07 9.46 -13.75
C SER A 3 13.61 9.86 -13.87
N ASP A 4 13.33 11.00 -14.49
CA ASP A 4 11.96 11.43 -14.79
C ASP A 4 11.22 10.32 -15.56
N GLY A 5 9.95 10.12 -15.24
CA GLY A 5 9.04 9.25 -16.00
C GLY A 5 8.29 10.04 -17.06
N ILE A 6 8.16 9.49 -18.27
CA ILE A 6 7.32 10.02 -19.33
C ILE A 6 6.01 9.23 -19.31
N PHE A 7 4.90 9.91 -19.06
CA PHE A 7 3.56 9.34 -19.22
C PHE A 7 3.29 9.05 -20.70
N LEU A 8 2.78 7.86 -21.00
CA LEU A 8 2.41 7.46 -22.35
C LEU A 8 0.90 7.51 -22.53
N GLN A 9 0.17 6.64 -21.83
CA GLN A 9 -1.28 6.51 -21.93
C GLN A 9 -1.88 6.09 -20.59
N GLY A 10 -3.17 6.37 -20.44
CA GLY A 10 -4.01 5.90 -19.34
C GLY A 10 -5.26 5.21 -19.88
N LEU A 11 -5.68 4.12 -19.24
CA LEU A 11 -6.91 3.40 -19.54
C LEU A 11 -7.77 3.31 -18.28
N LEU A 12 -9.07 3.62 -18.43
CA LEU A 12 -10.08 3.34 -17.41
C LEU A 12 -10.87 2.09 -17.82
N VAL A 13 -10.88 1.10 -16.96
CA VAL A 13 -11.60 -0.17 -17.17
C VAL A 13 -12.70 -0.28 -16.14
N ARG A 14 -13.93 -0.45 -16.62
CA ARG A 14 -15.07 -0.78 -15.76
C ARG A 14 -15.09 -2.28 -15.51
N LEU A 15 -15.10 -2.66 -14.25
CA LEU A 15 -15.21 -4.04 -13.81
C LEU A 15 -16.67 -4.51 -13.82
N PRO A 16 -16.94 -5.82 -13.82
CA PRO A 16 -18.31 -6.36 -13.80
C PRO A 16 -19.16 -5.95 -12.57
N ASP A 17 -18.51 -5.49 -11.49
CA ASP A 17 -19.12 -5.03 -10.25
C ASP A 17 -19.25 -3.49 -10.18
N ASP A 18 -19.16 -2.81 -11.32
CA ASP A 18 -19.17 -1.36 -11.48
C ASP A 18 -17.97 -0.61 -10.89
N GLY A 19 -16.97 -1.32 -10.36
CA GLY A 19 -15.67 -0.75 -10.01
C GLY A 19 -14.96 -0.15 -11.22
N LEU A 20 -14.13 0.88 -10.98
CA LEU A 20 -13.27 1.48 -11.99
C LEU A 20 -11.81 1.27 -11.63
N VAL A 21 -11.05 0.69 -12.57
CA VAL A 21 -9.59 0.56 -12.47
C VAL A 21 -8.95 1.53 -13.44
N ARG A 22 -7.95 2.28 -12.96
CA ARG A 22 -7.10 3.13 -13.80
C ARG A 22 -5.75 2.46 -13.99
N LEU A 23 -5.37 2.25 -15.25
CA LEU A 23 -4.05 1.77 -15.65
C LEU A 23 -3.30 2.95 -16.27
N ASP A 24 -2.21 3.38 -15.65
CA ASP A 24 -1.33 4.40 -16.21
C ASP A 24 -0.01 3.76 -16.64
N ALA A 25 0.44 4.08 -17.86
CA ALA A 25 1.70 3.59 -18.39
C ALA A 25 2.75 4.71 -18.42
N PHE A 26 3.91 4.44 -17.84
CA PHE A 26 5.06 5.33 -17.83
C PHE A 26 6.30 4.62 -18.37
N VAL A 27 7.20 5.38 -18.96
CA VAL A 27 8.55 4.92 -19.34
C VAL A 27 9.62 5.86 -18.81
N ASP A 28 10.81 5.32 -18.58
CA ASP A 28 11.97 6.11 -18.19
C ASP A 28 12.31 7.16 -19.26
N ALA A 29 12.72 8.37 -18.86
CA ALA A 29 13.13 9.42 -19.80
C ALA A 29 14.27 9.00 -20.74
N ARG A 30 15.11 8.03 -20.35
CA ARG A 30 16.15 7.44 -21.23
C ARG A 30 15.56 6.73 -22.45
N ALA A 31 14.30 6.30 -22.39
CA ALA A 31 13.58 5.66 -23.48
C ALA A 31 12.95 6.67 -24.48
N ARG A 32 13.18 7.98 -24.33
CA ARG A 32 12.58 9.03 -25.16
C ARG A 32 12.82 8.85 -26.68
N GLY A 33 13.93 8.24 -27.08
CA GLY A 33 14.22 7.93 -28.50
C GLY A 33 13.29 6.87 -29.12
N HIS A 34 12.54 6.13 -28.31
CA HIS A 34 11.73 4.99 -28.73
C HIS A 34 10.25 5.12 -28.31
N LEU A 35 9.76 6.33 -28.04
CA LEU A 35 8.40 6.55 -27.52
C LEU A 35 7.32 5.89 -28.38
N SER A 36 7.41 5.96 -29.71
CA SER A 36 6.41 5.34 -30.60
C SER A 36 6.33 3.82 -30.47
N ALA A 37 7.45 3.16 -30.22
CA ALA A 37 7.50 1.71 -30.00
C ALA A 37 6.88 1.34 -28.65
N PHE A 38 7.17 2.11 -27.61
CA PHE A 38 6.56 1.91 -26.29
C PHE A 38 5.07 2.24 -26.28
N ASP A 39 4.65 3.30 -26.95
CA ASP A 39 3.24 3.66 -27.12
C ASP A 39 2.46 2.52 -27.79
N SER A 40 3.00 1.98 -28.90
CA SER A 40 2.42 0.83 -29.59
C SER A 40 2.31 -0.42 -28.69
N LEU A 41 3.32 -0.65 -27.83
CA LEU A 41 3.29 -1.74 -26.86
C LEU A 41 2.20 -1.52 -25.80
N VAL A 42 2.08 -0.30 -25.28
CA VAL A 42 1.05 0.06 -24.29
C VAL A 42 -0.35 -0.17 -24.88
N VAL A 43 -0.62 0.27 -26.11
CA VAL A 43 -1.90 0.01 -26.79
C VAL A 43 -2.19 -1.49 -26.89
N ARG A 44 -1.19 -2.31 -27.22
CA ARG A 44 -1.36 -3.77 -27.29
C ARG A 44 -1.66 -4.38 -25.92
N ILE A 45 -1.03 -3.89 -24.86
CA ILE A 45 -1.31 -4.34 -23.49
C ILE A 45 -2.73 -3.94 -23.09
N PHE A 46 -3.09 -2.68 -23.28
CA PHE A 46 -4.41 -2.12 -22.92
C PHE A 46 -5.55 -2.82 -23.68
N THR A 47 -5.36 -3.16 -24.95
CA THR A 47 -6.34 -3.93 -25.73
C THR A 47 -6.44 -5.41 -25.35
N SER A 48 -5.44 -5.94 -24.62
CA SER A 48 -5.47 -7.32 -24.11
C SER A 48 -6.14 -7.44 -22.74
N VAL A 49 -6.53 -6.32 -22.11
CA VAL A 49 -7.19 -6.34 -20.80
C VAL A 49 -8.55 -7.00 -20.92
N VAL A 50 -8.72 -8.09 -20.18
CA VAL A 50 -9.97 -8.84 -20.08
C VAL A 50 -10.38 -8.94 -18.62
N ALA A 51 -11.69 -8.84 -18.35
CA ALA A 51 -12.21 -9.05 -17.00
C ALA A 51 -11.96 -10.50 -16.56
N GLY A 52 -11.30 -10.67 -15.41
CA GLY A 52 -11.17 -11.97 -14.77
C GLY A 52 -12.49 -12.43 -14.13
N PRO A 53 -12.56 -13.67 -13.64
CA PRO A 53 -13.76 -14.21 -12.98
C PRO A 53 -13.97 -13.67 -11.56
N GLY A 54 -12.96 -13.03 -10.96
CA GLY A 54 -13.01 -12.50 -9.60
C GLY A 54 -13.98 -11.32 -9.49
N ARG A 55 -14.76 -11.33 -8.41
CA ARG A 55 -15.54 -10.16 -7.97
C ARG A 55 -14.86 -9.56 -6.76
N MET A 56 -14.88 -8.24 -6.66
CA MET A 56 -14.37 -7.56 -5.48
C MET A 56 -15.31 -7.82 -4.30
N VAL A 57 -14.76 -8.26 -3.17
CA VAL A 57 -15.53 -8.38 -1.92
C VAL A 57 -15.62 -6.97 -1.33
N ARG A 58 -16.84 -6.46 -1.19
CA ARG A 58 -17.11 -5.10 -0.70
C ARG A 58 -17.65 -5.07 0.73
N GLU A 59 -18.02 -6.23 1.26
CA GLU A 59 -18.48 -6.40 2.64
C GLU A 59 -17.29 -6.59 3.58
N GLU A 60 -17.51 -6.46 4.88
CA GLU A 60 -16.50 -6.79 5.88
C GLU A 60 -16.13 -8.27 5.78
N HIS A 61 -14.83 -8.58 5.75
CA HIS A 61 -14.34 -9.95 5.65
C HIS A 61 -12.95 -10.11 6.25
N GLU A 62 -12.62 -11.34 6.63
CA GLU A 62 -11.26 -11.72 7.01
C GLU A 62 -10.45 -12.06 5.76
N GLU A 63 -9.29 -11.42 5.62
CA GLU A 63 -8.32 -11.73 4.56
C GLU A 63 -7.08 -12.39 5.17
N ARG A 64 -6.55 -13.41 4.50
CA ARG A 64 -5.36 -14.15 4.94
C ARG A 64 -4.15 -13.74 4.12
N LEU A 65 -3.13 -13.21 4.79
CA LEU A 65 -1.90 -12.74 4.16
C LEU A 65 -0.72 -13.61 4.61
N ALA A 66 0.18 -13.91 3.68
CA ALA A 66 1.43 -14.58 3.99
C ALA A 66 2.55 -13.54 4.06
N LEU A 67 3.07 -13.28 5.26
CA LEU A 67 4.29 -12.51 5.50
C LEU A 67 5.55 -13.39 5.28
N CYS A 68 6.73 -12.92 5.70
CA CYS A 68 8.00 -13.63 5.52
C CYS A 68 7.96 -15.07 6.08
N GLU A 69 8.74 -15.95 5.44
CA GLU A 69 8.90 -17.38 5.77
C GLU A 69 7.57 -18.15 5.96
N GLY A 70 6.47 -17.67 5.36
CA GLY A 70 5.17 -18.32 5.47
C GLY A 70 4.42 -18.00 6.77
N THR A 71 4.84 -16.97 7.51
CA THR A 71 4.04 -16.42 8.62
C THR A 71 2.69 -16.00 8.09
N LEU A 72 1.63 -16.71 8.48
CA LEU A 72 0.27 -16.38 8.09
C LEU A 72 -0.31 -15.39 9.10
N VAL A 73 -0.91 -14.32 8.58
CA VAL A 73 -1.68 -13.36 9.37
C VAL A 73 -3.09 -13.24 8.82
N THR A 74 -4.03 -12.98 9.70
CA THR A 74 -5.39 -12.59 9.36
C THR A 74 -5.54 -11.10 9.57
N VAL A 75 -6.31 -10.44 8.71
CA VAL A 75 -6.72 -9.04 8.87
C VAL A 75 -8.22 -8.95 8.66
N LEU A 76 -8.91 -8.24 9.56
CA LEU A 76 -10.32 -7.92 9.36
C LEU A 76 -10.40 -6.66 8.47
N LEU A 77 -10.81 -6.84 7.23
CA LEU A 77 -11.00 -5.76 6.28
C LEU A 77 -12.41 -5.17 6.46
N PRO A 78 -12.52 -3.86 6.75
CA PRO A 78 -13.81 -3.18 6.74
C PRO A 78 -14.41 -3.18 5.32
N PRO A 79 -15.70 -2.81 5.19
CA PRO A 79 -16.33 -2.65 3.89
C PRO A 79 -15.51 -1.74 2.97
N ASP A 80 -15.57 -2.04 1.66
CA ASP A 80 -14.86 -1.30 0.61
C ASP A 80 -13.33 -1.19 0.84
N HIS A 81 -12.70 -2.19 1.44
CA HIS A 81 -11.24 -2.31 1.50
C HIS A 81 -10.76 -3.50 0.67
N VAL A 82 -9.57 -3.36 0.10
CA VAL A 82 -8.91 -4.41 -0.68
C VAL A 82 -7.46 -4.53 -0.26
N VAL A 83 -6.91 -5.74 -0.42
CA VAL A 83 -5.47 -5.97 -0.25
C VAL A 83 -4.84 -6.19 -1.60
N THR A 84 -3.80 -5.43 -1.91
CA THR A 84 -2.92 -5.70 -3.04
C THR A 84 -1.58 -6.21 -2.54
N THR A 85 -0.94 -7.09 -3.30
CA THR A 85 0.37 -7.64 -2.96
C THR A 85 1.37 -7.32 -4.05
N GLU A 86 2.42 -6.60 -3.70
CA GLU A 86 3.56 -6.33 -4.55
C GLU A 86 4.74 -7.22 -4.15
N ARG A 87 5.34 -7.90 -5.13
CA ARG A 87 6.61 -8.61 -4.95
C ARG A 87 7.73 -7.80 -5.59
N ARG A 88 8.63 -7.31 -4.74
CA ARG A 88 9.91 -6.71 -5.14
C ARG A 88 11.01 -7.75 -4.96
N LYS A 89 12.21 -7.48 -5.49
CA LYS A 89 13.32 -8.44 -5.53
C LYS A 89 13.57 -9.13 -4.19
N ASP A 90 13.57 -8.36 -3.11
CA ASP A 90 13.86 -8.83 -1.75
C ASP A 90 12.77 -8.46 -0.74
N LEU A 91 11.61 -7.96 -1.19
CA LEU A 91 10.53 -7.51 -0.30
C LEU A 91 9.17 -7.97 -0.82
N GLN A 92 8.32 -8.41 0.10
CA GLN A 92 6.89 -8.56 -0.13
C GLN A 92 6.16 -7.42 0.56
N VAL A 93 5.29 -6.72 -0.16
CA VAL A 93 4.50 -5.60 0.38
C VAL A 93 3.03 -5.89 0.18
N HIS A 94 2.27 -5.90 1.27
CA HIS A 94 0.81 -5.87 1.24
C HIS A 94 0.34 -4.45 1.50
N LEU A 95 -0.58 -3.99 0.67
CA LEU A 95 -1.20 -2.68 0.79
C LEU A 95 -2.68 -2.90 1.05
N VAL A 96 -3.18 -2.41 2.19
CA VAL A 96 -4.61 -2.36 2.49
C VAL A 96 -5.10 -0.98 2.08
N ASP A 97 -5.91 -0.96 1.01
CA ASP A 97 -6.43 0.26 0.40
C ASP A 97 -7.94 0.32 0.57
N ARG A 98 -8.45 1.52 0.86
CA ARG A 98 -9.87 1.80 0.70
C ARG A 98 -10.21 2.02 -0.78
N LEU A 99 -11.35 1.50 -1.22
CA LEU A 99 -11.92 1.86 -2.51
C LEU A 99 -12.42 3.30 -2.44
N MET A 100 -11.80 4.16 -3.25
CA MET A 100 -12.03 5.59 -3.22
C MET A 100 -12.66 6.07 -4.53
N PRO A 101 -13.36 7.21 -4.53
CA PRO A 101 -13.74 7.89 -5.76
C PRO A 101 -12.50 8.14 -6.64
N LEU A 102 -12.64 8.03 -7.95
CA LEU A 102 -11.53 8.07 -8.92
C LEU A 102 -10.64 9.32 -8.80
N LEU A 103 -11.21 10.45 -8.39
CA LEU A 103 -10.52 11.74 -8.26
C LEU A 103 -10.07 12.05 -6.82
N SER A 104 -10.13 11.07 -5.91
CA SER A 104 -9.64 11.29 -4.55
C SER A 104 -8.14 11.54 -4.54
N THR A 105 -7.75 12.59 -3.82
CA THR A 105 -6.35 12.97 -3.58
C THR A 105 -5.81 12.42 -2.27
N SER A 106 -6.69 12.09 -1.32
CA SER A 106 -6.32 11.36 -0.10
C SER A 106 -6.34 9.85 -0.39
N ARG A 107 -5.32 9.15 0.12
CA ARG A 107 -5.20 7.68 0.02
C ARG A 107 -4.76 7.12 1.38
N PRO A 108 -5.70 7.01 2.33
CA PRO A 108 -5.43 6.32 3.58
C PRO A 108 -5.06 4.87 3.30
N GLN A 109 -3.94 4.40 3.84
CA GLN A 109 -3.40 3.08 3.51
C GLN A 109 -2.67 2.45 4.69
N VAL A 110 -2.84 1.12 4.84
CA VAL A 110 -1.94 0.30 5.68
C VAL A 110 -0.94 -0.37 4.75
N ILE A 111 0.35 -0.23 5.06
CA ILE A 111 1.46 -0.81 4.31
C ILE A 111 2.13 -1.83 5.22
N LEU A 112 2.11 -3.10 4.83
CA LEU A 112 2.79 -4.19 5.51
C LEU A 112 3.91 -4.69 4.59
N SER A 113 5.15 -4.35 4.91
CA SER A 113 6.31 -4.84 4.16
C SER A 113 7.10 -5.86 4.97
N CYS A 114 7.60 -6.89 4.28
CA CYS A 114 8.37 -7.95 4.88
C CYS A 114 9.59 -8.31 4.03
N GLY A 115 10.77 -8.39 4.66
CA GLY A 115 12.01 -8.89 4.06
C GLY A 115 13.26 -8.42 4.84
N PRO A 116 14.46 -8.48 4.23
CA PRO A 116 15.70 -8.27 4.95
C PRO A 116 16.04 -6.80 5.22
N ALA A 117 15.40 -5.88 4.50
CA ALA A 117 15.67 -4.44 4.64
C ALA A 117 14.46 -3.58 4.23
N PRO A 118 13.28 -3.71 4.89
CA PRO A 118 12.22 -2.74 4.71
C PRO A 118 12.75 -1.35 5.13
N THR A 119 12.56 -0.36 4.26
CA THR A 119 12.94 1.02 4.57
C THR A 119 11.78 1.69 5.31
N PRO A 120 12.00 2.33 6.47
CA PRO A 120 10.98 3.11 7.15
C PRO A 120 10.41 4.18 6.22
N LEU A 121 9.09 4.32 6.20
CA LEU A 121 8.42 5.26 5.30
C LEU A 121 8.73 6.71 5.69
N SER A 122 8.97 6.98 6.98
CA SER A 122 9.43 8.29 7.46
C SER A 122 10.69 8.78 6.73
N ARG A 123 11.62 7.86 6.41
CA ARG A 123 12.85 8.19 5.68
C ARG A 123 12.58 8.49 4.21
N GLU A 124 11.66 7.77 3.58
CA GLU A 124 11.28 8.01 2.17
C GLU A 124 10.54 9.34 2.00
N LEU A 125 9.78 9.74 3.03
CA LEU A 125 9.01 10.98 3.07
C LEU A 125 9.78 12.17 3.69
N ASP A 126 11.07 12.00 4.00
CA ASP A 126 11.93 13.01 4.63
C ASP A 126 11.35 13.60 5.93
N LEU A 127 10.65 12.77 6.71
CA LEU A 127 10.06 13.15 7.99
C LEU A 127 11.14 13.10 9.09
N GLY A 128 11.56 14.28 9.53
CA GLY A 128 12.61 14.45 10.52
C GLY A 128 12.19 14.07 11.96
N THR A 129 13.18 13.94 12.85
CA THR A 129 12.95 13.61 14.26
C THR A 129 12.18 14.67 15.04
N GLY A 130 12.18 15.93 14.57
CA GLY A 130 11.46 17.04 15.21
C GLY A 130 9.93 16.96 15.11
N THR A 131 9.40 16.12 14.22
CA THR A 131 7.95 15.89 14.06
C THR A 131 7.48 14.57 14.67
N ARG A 132 8.40 13.84 15.31
CA ARG A 132 8.14 12.53 15.90
C ARG A 132 7.53 12.66 17.29
N SER A 133 6.44 11.95 17.49
CA SER A 133 5.83 11.63 18.77
C SER A 133 5.64 10.11 18.85
N SER A 134 5.07 9.62 19.95
CA SER A 134 4.77 8.20 20.12
C SER A 134 3.29 8.01 20.40
N ARG A 135 2.71 6.93 19.86
CA ARG A 135 1.30 6.58 20.08
C ARG A 135 1.17 5.10 20.43
N PRO A 136 0.50 4.73 21.52
CA PRO A 136 0.26 3.32 21.83
C PRO A 136 -0.75 2.71 20.85
N GLY A 137 -0.65 1.41 20.61
CA GLY A 137 -1.61 0.65 19.82
C GLY A 137 -1.34 -0.84 19.87
N THR A 138 -1.94 -1.59 18.94
CA THR A 138 -1.80 -3.06 18.87
C THR A 138 -1.38 -3.47 17.46
N PHE A 139 -0.51 -4.48 17.36
CA PHE A 139 -0.14 -5.12 16.10
C PHE A 139 0.27 -6.58 16.37
N LEU A 140 -0.17 -7.51 15.53
CA LEU A 140 0.05 -8.97 15.70
C LEU A 140 -0.41 -9.48 17.07
N GLY A 141 -1.51 -8.92 17.59
CA GLY A 141 -2.05 -9.25 18.91
C GLY A 141 -1.19 -8.79 20.10
N GLN A 142 -0.19 -7.93 19.89
CA GLN A 142 0.69 -7.40 20.93
C GLN A 142 0.57 -5.88 21.07
N GLU A 143 0.70 -5.38 22.30
CA GLU A 143 0.83 -3.93 22.54
C GLU A 143 2.14 -3.41 21.94
N VAL A 144 2.06 -2.33 21.18
CA VAL A 144 3.20 -1.68 20.54
C VAL A 144 3.16 -0.18 20.75
N ILE A 145 4.33 0.46 20.64
CA ILE A 145 4.46 1.91 20.58
C ILE A 145 4.80 2.28 19.14
N TRP A 146 3.87 2.94 18.48
CA TRP A 146 4.04 3.47 17.13
C TRP A 146 4.86 4.74 17.15
N ASP A 147 5.77 4.86 16.20
CA ASP A 147 6.40 6.13 15.87
C ASP A 147 5.42 6.96 15.04
N HIS A 148 5.07 8.13 15.56
CA HIS A 148 4.05 9.00 14.98
C HIS A 148 4.66 10.28 14.44
N TYR A 149 4.53 10.48 13.14
CA TYR A 149 5.00 11.66 12.44
C TYR A 149 3.80 12.43 11.89
N ARG A 150 3.87 13.76 12.01
CA ARG A 150 2.97 14.68 11.30
C ARG A 150 3.82 15.62 10.49
N ASP A 151 3.48 15.85 9.23
CA ASP A 151 4.17 16.90 8.48
C ASP A 151 3.86 18.29 9.08
N PRO A 152 4.72 19.29 8.87
CA PRO A 152 4.51 20.63 9.41
C PRO A 152 3.22 21.31 8.93
N ASP A 153 2.77 20.96 7.72
CA ASP A 153 1.58 21.54 7.09
C ASP A 153 0.28 20.82 7.52
N GLY A 154 0.38 19.73 8.29
CA GLY A 154 -0.74 18.91 8.76
C GLY A 154 -1.45 18.10 7.67
N GLY A 155 -0.88 18.06 6.45
CA GLY A 155 -1.42 17.33 5.31
C GLY A 155 -1.12 15.84 5.33
N LEU A 156 -0.23 15.38 6.21
CA LEU A 156 0.20 14.00 6.31
C LEU A 156 0.35 13.55 7.77
N GLN A 157 -0.17 12.37 8.07
CA GLN A 157 0.09 11.63 9.30
C GLN A 157 0.64 10.25 8.96
N LEU A 158 1.67 9.84 9.70
CA LEU A 158 2.29 8.52 9.57
C LEU A 158 2.43 7.89 10.95
N LEU A 159 1.92 6.67 11.11
CA LEU A 159 2.35 5.77 12.19
C LEU A 159 3.19 4.67 11.58
N GLU A 160 4.37 4.39 12.12
CA GLU A 160 5.17 3.24 11.69
C GLU A 160 5.73 2.44 12.86
N PHE A 161 5.90 1.15 12.63
CA PHE A 161 6.49 0.22 13.59
C PHE A 161 7.25 -0.87 12.83
N MET A 162 8.33 -1.37 13.41
CA MET A 162 9.19 -2.37 12.81
C MET A 162 9.57 -3.44 13.82
N THR A 163 9.46 -4.71 13.44
CA THR A 163 9.71 -5.86 14.31
C THR A 163 10.31 -7.03 13.52
N GLY A 164 10.74 -8.07 14.23
CA GLY A 164 11.31 -9.27 13.64
C GLY A 164 12.83 -9.22 13.40
N PRO A 165 13.43 -10.37 13.07
CA PRO A 165 14.87 -10.49 12.83
C PRO A 165 15.30 -9.72 11.58
N ALA A 166 16.61 -9.56 11.38
CA ALA A 166 17.13 -8.80 10.24
C ALA A 166 16.79 -9.43 8.87
N GLN A 167 16.60 -10.74 8.79
CA GLN A 167 16.30 -11.45 7.54
C GLN A 167 14.81 -11.34 7.16
N ASP A 168 13.93 -11.29 8.15
CA ASP A 168 12.47 -11.35 8.01
C ASP A 168 11.82 -10.21 8.79
N ARG A 169 12.33 -9.01 8.55
CA ARG A 169 11.87 -7.83 9.24
C ARG A 169 10.51 -7.45 8.71
N ILE A 170 9.56 -7.29 9.62
CA ILE A 170 8.21 -6.81 9.33
C ILE A 170 8.22 -5.31 9.63
N HIS A 171 7.75 -4.53 8.67
CA HIS A 171 7.49 -3.11 8.82
C HIS A 171 6.03 -2.87 8.51
N VAL A 172 5.36 -2.15 9.41
CA VAL A 172 3.98 -1.71 9.25
C VAL A 172 3.95 -0.19 9.29
N ALA A 173 3.33 0.42 8.30
CA ALA A 173 3.11 1.85 8.22
C ALA A 173 1.63 2.15 7.96
N LEU A 174 1.10 3.17 8.62
CA LEU A 174 -0.27 3.67 8.49
C LEU A 174 -0.16 5.10 7.99
N LEU A 175 -0.58 5.34 6.77
CA LEU A 175 -0.50 6.66 6.12
C LEU A 175 -1.90 7.25 6.00
N GLY A 176 -2.12 8.42 6.57
CA GLY A 176 -3.41 9.10 6.54
C GLY A 176 -3.26 10.62 6.41
N THR A 177 -4.37 11.30 6.17
CA THR A 177 -4.41 12.78 6.03
C THR A 177 -5.23 13.45 7.12
N THR A 178 -6.04 12.68 7.84
CA THR A 178 -6.92 13.16 8.91
C THR A 178 -6.82 12.27 10.15
N ASP A 179 -7.27 12.76 11.30
CA ASP A 179 -7.33 11.93 12.52
C ASP A 179 -8.29 10.75 12.36
N GLN A 180 -9.39 10.93 11.60
CA GLN A 180 -10.33 9.86 11.26
C GLN A 180 -9.67 8.76 10.44
N ASP A 181 -8.86 9.13 9.43
CA ASP A 181 -8.08 8.15 8.66
C ASP A 181 -7.21 7.32 9.61
N MET A 182 -6.52 7.99 10.55
CA MET A 182 -5.63 7.31 11.48
C MET A 182 -6.35 6.38 12.45
N GLU A 183 -7.55 6.75 12.90
CA GLU A 183 -8.39 5.89 13.74
C GLU A 183 -8.86 4.64 12.98
N ASP A 184 -9.27 4.80 11.72
CA ASP A 184 -9.70 3.68 10.88
C ASP A 184 -8.51 2.75 10.55
N LEU A 185 -7.35 3.30 10.20
CA LEU A 185 -6.14 2.53 9.91
C LEU A 185 -5.61 1.81 11.16
N LEU A 186 -5.69 2.43 12.34
CA LEU A 186 -5.34 1.77 13.60
C LEU A 186 -6.28 0.60 13.93
N ARG A 187 -7.57 0.72 13.60
CA ARG A 187 -8.53 -0.37 13.77
C ARG A 187 -8.16 -1.56 12.88
N ILE A 188 -7.83 -1.30 11.61
CA ILE A 188 -7.35 -2.33 10.68
C ILE A 188 -6.06 -2.95 11.22
N ALA A 189 -5.06 -2.14 11.58
CA ALA A 189 -3.78 -2.64 12.08
C ALA A 189 -3.91 -3.47 13.36
N SER A 190 -4.82 -3.09 14.26
CA SER A 190 -5.09 -3.81 15.50
C SER A 190 -5.80 -5.14 15.27
N SER A 191 -6.51 -5.30 14.15
CA SER A 191 -7.13 -6.57 13.75
C SER A 191 -6.16 -7.56 13.11
N ILE A 192 -4.91 -7.14 12.87
CA ILE A 192 -3.90 -8.01 12.28
C ILE A 192 -3.38 -8.95 13.37
N GLU A 193 -3.65 -10.23 13.20
CA GLU A 193 -3.29 -11.28 14.14
C GLU A 193 -2.45 -12.35 13.45
N ALA A 194 -1.48 -12.92 14.17
CA ALA A 194 -0.75 -14.09 13.69
C ALA A 194 -1.65 -15.32 13.77
N VAL A 195 -1.72 -16.10 12.69
CA VAL A 195 -2.43 -17.38 12.71
C VAL A 195 -1.58 -18.35 13.52
N SER A 196 -2.07 -18.73 14.71
CA SER A 196 -1.44 -19.78 15.49
C SER A 196 -1.51 -21.11 14.72
N PRO A 197 -0.40 -21.87 14.63
CA PRO A 197 -0.36 -23.16 13.93
C PRO A 197 -1.25 -24.23 14.57
#